data_AF-A0A0A9GSM1-F1
#
_entry.id   AF-A0A0A9GSM1-F1
#
_cell.length_a   1.000
_cell.length_b   1.000
_cell.length_c   1.000
_cell.angle_alpha   90.00
_cell.angle_beta   90.00
_cell.angle_gamma   90.00
#
_symmetry.space_group_name_H-M   'P 1'
#
loop_
_entity.id
_entity.type
_entity.pdbx_description
1 polymer ?
#
loop_
_entity_poly.entity_id
_entity_poly.type
_entity_poly.pdbx_seq_one_letter_code
_entity_poly.pdbx_strand_id
1 'polypeptide(L)' 'MDRILRPGGAAIVRDRADVVMKVKKDADLLQWHSQIVDTEKGALDPEKLLIVDNSLPLPGS' A
#
# COMPACT_ATOMS: atom_id res chain seq x y z
N MET A 1 5.58 15.62 -14.77
CA MET A 1 5.93 14.54 -13.83
C MET A 1 4.64 14.11 -13.18
N ASP A 2 4.14 12.94 -13.55
CA ASP A 2 2.86 12.46 -13.05
C ASP A 2 3.03 11.96 -11.61
N ARG A 3 2.27 12.58 -10.70
CA ARG A 3 2.32 12.27 -9.28
C ARG A 3 1.00 11.63 -8.88
N ILE A 4 1.03 10.32 -8.65
CA ILE A 4 -0.14 9.54 -8.22
C ILE A 4 -0.50 9.88 -6.76
N LEU A 5 0.49 9.89 -5.87
CA LEU A 5 0.30 10.17 -4.44
C LEU A 5 1.02 11.46 -4.05
N ARG A 6 0.30 12.39 -3.42
CA ARG A 6 0.89 13.63 -2.88
C ARG A 6 1.80 13.32 -1.68
N PRO A 7 2.82 14.15 -1.39
CA PRO A 7 3.52 14.08 -0.11
C PRO A 7 2.53 14.24 1.05
N GLY A 8 2.63 13.40 2.08
CA GLY A 8 1.64 13.37 3.18
C GLY A 8 0.34 12.66 2.85
N GLY A 9 0.21 12.11 1.64
CA GLY A 9 -1.00 11.38 1.22
C GLY A 9 -0.95 9.91 1.60
N ALA A 10 -2.12 9.29 1.68
CA ALA A 10 -2.28 7.85 1.82
C ALA A 10 -3.13 7.29 0.69
N ALA A 11 -2.95 6.01 0.38
CA ALA A 11 -3.76 5.28 -0.59
C ALA A 11 -4.11 3.89 -0.04
N ILE A 12 -5.29 3.39 -0.39
CA ILE A 12 -5.72 2.02 -0.09
C ILE A 12 -6.11 1.36 -1.39
N VAL A 13 -5.54 0.18 -1.66
CA VAL A 13 -5.85 -0.63 -2.84
C VAL A 13 -6.42 -1.96 -2.38
N ARG A 14 -7.57 -2.36 -2.91
CA ARG A 14 -8.20 -3.67 -2.67
C ARG A 14 -8.30 -4.41 -3.99
N ASP A 15 -7.69 -5.58 -4.07
CA ASP A 15 -7.78 -6.47 -5.23
C ASP A 15 -7.33 -7.88 -4.83
N ARG A 16 -7.30 -8.80 -5.79
CA ARG A 16 -6.69 -10.12 -5.65
C ARG A 16 -5.24 -10.01 -5.16
N ALA A 17 -4.84 -10.99 -4.37
CA ALA A 17 -3.50 -11.05 -3.78
C ALA A 17 -2.36 -10.87 -4.81
N ASP A 18 -2.49 -11.44 -6.01
CA ASP A 18 -1.44 -11.33 -7.04
C ASP A 18 -1.27 -9.91 -7.60
N VAL A 19 -2.36 -9.15 -7.71
CA VAL A 19 -2.35 -7.74 -8.12
C VAL A 19 -1.76 -6.89 -6.99
N VAL A 20 -2.24 -7.10 -5.77
CA VAL A 20 -1.77 -6.38 -4.56
C VAL A 20 -0.27 -6.54 -4.36
N MET A 21 0.27 -7.75 -4.58
CA MET A 21 1.72 -8.01 -4.48
C MET A 21 2.52 -7.27 -5.57
N LYS A 22 1.98 -7.12 -6.78
CA LYS A 22 2.62 -6.32 -7.85
C LYS A 22 2.64 -4.84 -7.49
N VAL A 23 1.50 -4.30 -7.06
CA VAL A 23 1.40 -2.89 -6.67
C VAL A 23 2.31 -2.59 -5.48
N LYS A 24 2.41 -3.50 -4.50
CA LYS A 24 3.36 -3.35 -3.39
C LYS A 24 4.81 -3.23 -3.89
N LYS A 25 5.22 -4.10 -4.81
CA LYS A 25 6.57 -4.06 -5.39
C LYS A 25 6.86 -2.70 -6.03
N ASP A 26 5.90 -2.14 -6.76
CA ASP A 26 6.05 -0.82 -7.37
C ASP A 26 6.05 0.30 -6.32
N ALA A 27 5.22 0.22 -5.29
CA ALA A 27 5.21 1.17 -4.17
C ALA A 27 6.55 1.18 -3.41
N ASP A 28 7.15 0.00 -3.21
CA ASP A 28 8.47 -0.14 -2.57
C ASP A 28 9.58 0.50 -3.42
N LEU A 29 9.52 0.35 -4.76
CA LEU A 29 10.44 1.02 -5.69
C LEU A 29 10.29 2.55 -5.69
N LEU A 30 9.08 3.04 -5.44
CA LEU A 30 8.78 4.46 -5.24
C LEU A 30 9.13 4.96 -3.83
N GLN A 31 9.67 4.09 -2.98
CA GLN A 31 10.00 4.37 -1.58
C GLN A 31 8.80 4.81 -0.73
N TRP A 32 7.59 4.35 -1.09
CA TRP A 32 6.40 4.57 -0.27
C TRP A 32 6.34 3.52 0.84
N HIS A 33 5.94 3.96 2.04
CA HIS A 33 5.70 3.02 3.13
C HIS A 33 4.42 2.26 2.84
N SER A 34 4.49 0.92 2.72
CA SER A 34 3.33 0.12 2.35
C SER A 34 3.24 -1.19 3.12
N GLN A 35 2.01 -1.59 3.48
CA GLN A 35 1.71 -2.84 4.19
C GLN A 35 0.53 -3.56 3.55
N ILE A 36 0.62 -4.89 3.46
CA ILE A 36 -0.49 -5.73 3.02
C ILE A 36 -1.21 -6.25 4.26
N VAL A 37 -2.54 -6.17 4.26
CA VAL A 37 -3.40 -6.70 5.32
C VAL A 37 -4.52 -7.56 4.73
N ASP A 38 -5.01 -8.49 5.54
CA ASP A 38 -6.18 -9.30 5.19
C ASP A 38 -7.45 -8.44 5.18
N THR A 39 -8.43 -8.86 4.39
CA THR A 39 -9.77 -8.26 4.46
C THR A 39 -10.49 -8.73 5.71
N GLU A 40 -11.65 -8.12 5.98
CA GLU A 40 -12.60 -8.55 7.01
C GLU A 40 -13.04 -10.04 6.89
N LYS A 41 -12.86 -10.65 5.71
CA LYS A 41 -13.18 -12.07 5.47
C LYS A 41 -12.05 -13.01 5.88
N GLY A 42 -10.90 -12.47 6.28
CA GLY A 42 -9.76 -13.20 6.83
C GLY A 42 -8.77 -13.74 5.80
N ALA A 43 -7.81 -14.54 6.27
CA ALA A 43 -6.64 -14.97 5.49
C ALA A 43 -6.97 -15.79 4.23
N LEU A 44 -8.11 -16.48 4.21
CA LEU A 44 -8.57 -17.31 3.09
C LEU A 44 -9.25 -16.49 1.98
N ASP A 45 -9.49 -15.19 2.18
CA ASP A 45 -10.02 -14.33 1.13
C ASP A 45 -8.99 -14.21 -0.01
N PRO A 46 -9.36 -14.47 -1.27
CA PRO A 46 -8.50 -14.19 -2.42
C PRO A 46 -8.13 -12.71 -2.56
N GLU A 47 -8.92 -11.80 -1.98
CA GLU A 47 -8.62 -10.38 -1.95
C GLU A 47 -7.71 -10.01 -0.78
N LYS A 48 -6.89 -8.98 -0.99
CA LYS A 48 -6.04 -8.34 0.02
C LYS A 48 -6.16 -6.84 -0.07
N LEU A 49 -5.74 -6.16 0.98
CA LEU A 49 -5.64 -4.71 1.04
C LEU A 49 -4.17 -4.31 1.07
N LEU A 50 -3.78 -3.35 0.24
CA LEU A 50 -2.54 -2.61 0.38
C LEU A 50 -2.85 -1.26 1.01
N ILE A 51 -2.21 -0.95 2.13
CA ILE A 51 -2.24 0.37 2.76
C ILE A 51 -0.91 1.03 2.45
N VAL A 52 -0.95 2.20 1.83
CA VAL A 52 0.22 3.01 1.51
C VAL A 52 0.15 4.32 2.28
N ASP A 53 1.24 4.64 2.95
CA ASP A 53 1.47 5.90 3.63
C ASP A 53 2.71 6.59 3.02
N ASN A 54 2.50 7.76 2.43
CA ASN A 54 3.57 8.61 1.90
C ASN A 54 3.69 9.89 2.72
N SER A 55 3.31 9.83 4.00
CA SER A 55 3.73 10.81 4.98
C SER A 55 5.22 10.68 5.26
N LEU A 56 5.84 11.84 5.52
CA LEU A 56 7.21 11.84 6.00
C LEU A 56 7.24 11.06 7.32
N PRO A 57 8.23 10.18 7.54
CA PRO A 57 8.38 9.52 8.84
C PRO A 57 8.39 10.61 9.91
N LEU A 58 7.56 10.43 10.94
CA LEU A 58 7.55 11.36 12.07
C LEU A 58 8.97 11.41 12.63
N PRO A 59 9.59 12.59 12.80
CA PRO A 59 10.90 12.69 13.39
C PRO A 59 10.85 12.10 14.81
N GLY A 60 11.52 10.96 15.03
CA GLY A 60 11.69 10.34 16.35
C GLY A 60 11.13 8.93 16.54
N SER A 61 10.95 8.12 15.49
CA SER A 61 10.70 6.67 15.61
C SER A 61 11.97 5.85 15.46
#